data_AF-A0A6P2C732-F1
#
_entry.id   AF-A0A6P2C732-F1
#
_cell.length_a   1.000
_cell.length_b   1.000
_cell.length_c   1.000
_cell.angle_alpha   90.00
_cell.angle_beta   90.00
_cell.angle_gamma   90.00
#
_symmetry.space_group_name_H-M   'P 1'
#
loop_
_entity.id
_entity.type
_entity.pdbx_description
1 polymer ?
#
loop_
_entity_poly.entity_id
_entity_poly.type
_entity_poly.pdbx_seq_one_letter_code
_entity_poly.pdbx_strand_id
1 'polypeptide(L)'
;MNGTRNPVLFIHGLRLHASSWEPWVSPFAEEGYAPLAPGWPGVPETVEEARANPESIANQGMGGRDHTVPEAITKATLKQYRGSDAVTDLFEFPDRGHSLTIDSGWRTVAGECLSWMAKQSL
;
A
#
# COMPACT_ATOMS: atom_id res chain seq x y z
N MET A 1 29.01 2.07 11.08
CA MET A 1 27.91 2.52 11.97
C MET A 1 26.62 1.95 11.40
N ASN A 2 26.06 0.90 11.99
CA ASN A 2 24.72 0.42 11.61
C ASN A 2 23.71 1.32 12.33
N GLY A 3 23.38 2.46 11.72
CA GLY A 3 22.16 3.17 12.10
C GLY A 3 20.97 2.27 11.77
N THR A 4 20.08 2.06 12.73
CA THR A 4 18.84 1.33 12.50
C THR A 4 18.05 2.08 11.44
N ARG A 5 17.87 1.49 10.25
CA ARG A 5 17.03 2.08 9.19
C ARG A 5 15.57 1.98 9.60
N ASN A 6 14.79 3.03 9.37
CA ASN A 6 13.38 3.05 9.72
C ASN A 6 12.62 2.04 8.85
N PRO A 7 11.90 1.07 9.44
CA PRO A 7 11.17 0.07 8.68
C PRO A 7 9.95 0.68 8.01
N VAL A 8 9.70 0.32 6.75
CA VAL A 8 8.48 0.68 6.01
C VAL A 8 7.78 -0.60 5.58
N LEU A 9 6.57 -0.83 6.11
CA LEU A 9 5.78 -2.01 5.80
C LEU A 9 4.74 -1.69 4.72
N PHE A 10 4.86 -2.33 3.56
CA PHE A 10 3.87 -2.26 2.49
C PHE A 10 2.78 -3.31 2.70
N ILE A 11 1.53 -2.85 2.73
CA ILE A 11 0.35 -3.67 2.96
C ILE A 11 -0.46 -3.70 1.67
N HIS A 12 -0.60 -4.87 1.05
CA HIS A 12 -1.37 -5.02 -0.19
C HIS A 12 -2.85 -5.33 0.09
N GLY A 13 -3.72 -4.83 -0.79
CA GLY A 13 -5.16 -5.08 -0.75
C GLY A 13 -5.56 -6.45 -1.28
N LEU A 14 -6.83 -6.79 -1.12
CA LEU A 14 -7.40 -8.02 -1.66
C LEU A 14 -7.28 -8.02 -3.20
N ARG A 15 -6.89 -9.17 -3.76
CA ARG A 15 -6.61 -9.38 -5.21
C ARG A 15 -5.30 -8.82 -5.76
N LEU A 16 -4.42 -8.31 -4.90
CA LEU A 16 -3.01 -8.08 -5.25
C LEU A 16 -2.12 -9.12 -4.55
N HIS A 17 -1.06 -9.53 -5.22
CA HIS A 17 0.03 -10.30 -4.63
C HIS A 17 1.07 -9.34 -4.03
N ALA A 18 1.80 -9.75 -2.99
CA ALA A 18 2.80 -8.90 -2.33
C ALA A 18 3.88 -8.37 -3.28
N SER A 19 4.22 -9.14 -4.31
CA SER A 19 5.14 -8.72 -5.38
C SER A 19 4.71 -7.44 -6.11
N SER A 20 3.45 -7.02 -6.00
CA SER A 20 2.98 -5.73 -6.54
C SER A 20 3.73 -4.52 -5.95
N TRP A 21 4.35 -4.70 -4.78
CA TRP A 21 5.18 -3.69 -4.11
C TRP A 21 6.67 -3.76 -4.47
N GLU A 22 7.13 -4.77 -5.22
CA GLU A 22 8.54 -4.86 -5.64
C GLU A 22 9.07 -3.56 -6.28
N PRO A 23 8.32 -2.84 -7.15
CA PRO A 23 8.80 -1.59 -7.71
C PRO A 23 9.05 -0.48 -6.65
N TRP A 24 8.38 -0.56 -5.50
CA TRP A 24 8.49 0.42 -4.40
C TRP A 24 9.66 0.14 -3.47
N VAL A 25 10.18 -1.09 -3.45
CA VAL A 25 11.29 -1.49 -2.58
C VAL A 25 12.56 -0.69 -2.89
N SER A 26 12.95 -0.57 -4.16
CA SER A 26 14.20 0.12 -4.53
C SER A 26 14.18 1.62 -4.18
N PRO A 27 13.18 2.43 -4.58
CA PRO A 27 13.15 3.85 -4.23
C PRO A 27 13.21 4.11 -2.71
N PHE A 28 12.50 3.31 -1.91
CA PHE A 28 12.51 3.47 -0.45
C PHE A 28 13.85 3.05 0.17
N ALA A 29 14.46 1.97 -0.35
CA ALA A 29 15.78 1.55 0.12
C ALA A 29 16.87 2.58 -0.23
N GLU A 30 16.79 3.22 -1.40
CA GLU A 30 17.68 4.29 -1.84
C GLU A 30 17.59 5.54 -0.94
N GLU A 31 16.40 5.85 -0.44
CA GLU A 31 16.17 6.92 0.55
C GLU A 31 16.53 6.51 2.00
N GLY A 32 17.14 5.34 2.20
CA GLY A 32 17.67 4.92 3.49
C GLY A 32 16.67 4.20 4.41
N TYR A 33 15.47 3.85 3.92
CA TYR A 33 14.51 3.06 4.67
C TYR A 33 14.83 1.55 4.63
N ALA A 34 14.15 0.78 5.48
CA ALA A 34 14.12 -0.69 5.46
C ALA A 34 12.73 -1.18 4.99
N PRO A 35 12.47 -1.19 3.66
CA PRO A 35 11.18 -1.60 3.12
C PRO A 35 10.94 -3.11 3.27
N LEU A 36 9.70 -3.47 3.63
CA LEU A 36 9.21 -4.83 3.76
C LEU A 36 7.88 -4.95 3.02
N ALA A 37 7.73 -5.99 2.19
CA ALA A 37 6.48 -6.28 1.48
C ALA A 37 6.12 -7.78 1.65
N PRO A 38 5.75 -8.22 2.86
CA PRO A 38 5.41 -9.61 3.10
C PRO A 38 4.06 -9.98 2.44
N GLY A 39 3.95 -11.24 2.01
CA GLY A 39 2.66 -11.84 1.69
C GLY A 39 1.81 -12.07 2.94
N TRP A 40 0.49 -12.04 2.76
CA TRP A 40 -0.42 -12.46 3.82
C TRP A 40 -0.28 -13.97 4.11
N PRO A 41 -0.42 -14.40 5.37
CA PRO A 41 -0.44 -15.82 5.71
C PRO A 41 -1.49 -16.58 4.88
N GLY A 42 -1.07 -17.70 4.27
CA GLY A 42 -1.93 -18.52 3.42
C GLY A 42 -2.01 -18.08 1.95
N VAL A 43 -1.44 -16.93 1.59
CA VAL A 43 -1.23 -16.56 0.19
C VAL A 43 0.06 -17.23 -0.29
N PRO A 44 0.05 -17.93 -1.44
CA PRO A 44 1.25 -18.51 -2.03
C PRO A 44 2.35 -17.47 -2.27
N GLU A 45 3.60 -17.90 -2.28
CA GLU A 45 4.76 -17.01 -2.42
C GLU A 45 4.88 -16.40 -3.83
N THR A 46 4.27 -17.03 -4.83
CA THR A 46 4.36 -16.61 -6.23
C THR A 46 3.00 -16.31 -6.84
N VAL A 47 3.01 -15.41 -7.82
CA VAL A 47 1.80 -15.05 -8.58
C VAL A 47 1.30 -16.25 -9.39
N GLU A 48 2.21 -17.04 -9.93
CA GLU A 48 1.93 -18.26 -10.70
C GLU A 48 1.18 -19.28 -9.84
N GLU A 49 1.67 -19.55 -8.63
CA GLU A 49 1.04 -20.49 -7.70
C GLU A 49 -0.30 -19.96 -7.17
N ALA A 50 -0.39 -18.66 -6.88
CA ALA A 50 -1.65 -18.02 -6.48
C ALA A 50 -2.72 -18.08 -7.57
N ARG A 51 -2.32 -18.00 -8.85
CA ARG A 51 -3.23 -18.17 -10.01
C ARG A 51 -3.62 -19.63 -10.23
N ALA A 52 -2.71 -20.55 -9.96
CA ALA A 52 -2.96 -21.99 -10.12
C ALA A 52 -3.89 -22.55 -9.02
N ASN A 53 -3.88 -21.94 -7.83
CA ASN A 53 -4.66 -22.39 -6.67
C ASN A 53 -5.53 -21.24 -6.10
N PRO A 54 -6.47 -20.67 -6.88
CA PRO A 54 -7.27 -19.52 -6.43
C PRO A 54 -8.14 -19.84 -5.20
N GLU A 55 -8.45 -21.11 -4.93
CA GLU A 55 -9.09 -21.57 -3.69
C GLU A 55 -8.25 -21.37 -2.42
N SER A 56 -6.91 -21.31 -2.51
CA SER A 56 -6.06 -21.04 -1.34
C SER A 56 -6.24 -19.62 -0.80
N ILE A 57 -6.75 -18.73 -1.65
CA ILE A 57 -7.11 -17.35 -1.32
C ILE A 57 -8.64 -17.14 -1.26
N ALA A 58 -9.43 -18.20 -1.50
CA ALA A 58 -10.90 -18.13 -1.42
C ALA A 58 -11.39 -18.19 0.03
N ASN A 59 -12.59 -17.66 0.28
CA ASN A 59 -13.23 -17.51 1.59
C ASN A 59 -12.65 -16.45 2.55
N GLN A 60 -11.75 -15.58 2.08
CA GLN A 60 -11.54 -14.27 2.72
C GLN A 60 -12.56 -13.28 2.15
N GLY A 61 -13.69 -13.16 2.84
CA GLY A 61 -14.94 -12.62 2.28
C GLY A 61 -14.90 -11.17 1.80
N MET A 62 -15.63 -10.91 0.70
CA MET A 62 -16.12 -9.58 0.30
C MET A 62 -17.65 -9.59 0.26
N GLY A 63 -18.27 -8.52 0.77
CA GLY A 63 -19.71 -8.31 0.69
C GLY A 63 -20.19 -8.12 -0.76
N GLY A 64 -21.27 -8.80 -1.14
CA GLY A 64 -21.69 -9.01 -2.54
C GLY A 64 -22.20 -7.82 -3.36
N ARG A 65 -21.82 -6.57 -3.07
CA ARG A 65 -22.15 -5.37 -3.88
C ARG A 65 -21.04 -4.31 -3.85
N ASP A 66 -19.88 -4.64 -4.40
CA ASP A 66 -18.71 -3.77 -4.40
C ASP A 66 -18.71 -2.74 -5.58
N HIS A 67 -18.72 -1.45 -5.26
CA HIS A 67 -18.43 -0.29 -6.16
C HIS A 67 -17.22 0.52 -5.64
N THR A 68 -16.27 -0.22 -5.08
CA THR A 68 -14.98 0.06 -4.43
C THR A 68 -14.89 1.20 -3.43
N VAL A 69 -14.53 2.45 -3.72
CA VAL A 69 -14.52 3.49 -2.66
C VAL A 69 -14.79 4.89 -3.24
N PRO A 70 -16.00 5.46 -3.06
CA PRO A 70 -16.23 6.87 -3.34
C PRO A 70 -15.40 7.78 -2.42
N GLU A 71 -14.96 8.92 -2.92
CA GLU A 71 -14.19 9.93 -2.17
C GLU A 71 -14.81 10.30 -0.81
N ALA A 72 -16.14 10.35 -0.73
CA ALA A 72 -16.87 10.63 0.50
C ALA A 72 -16.55 9.63 1.63
N ILE A 73 -16.27 8.37 1.28
CA ILE A 73 -15.85 7.35 2.25
C ILE A 73 -14.43 7.64 2.74
N THR A 74 -13.48 7.96 1.85
CA THR A 74 -12.11 8.35 2.24
C THR A 74 -12.11 9.55 3.19
N LYS A 75 -12.90 10.58 2.87
CA LYS A 75 -13.06 11.77 3.72
C LYS A 75 -13.75 11.45 5.04
N ALA A 76 -14.70 10.52 5.06
CA ALA A 76 -15.33 10.05 6.30
C ALA A 76 -14.34 9.24 7.17
N THR A 77 -13.51 8.39 6.56
CA THR A 77 -12.45 7.64 7.24
C THR A 77 -11.45 8.60 7.87
N LEU A 78 -10.97 9.62 7.15
CA LEU A 78 -10.07 10.64 7.72
C LEU A 78 -10.68 11.31 8.96
N LYS A 79 -11.99 11.56 8.99
CA LYS A 79 -12.67 12.13 10.16
C LYS A 79 -12.59 11.23 11.40
N GLN A 80 -12.44 9.91 11.23
CA GLN A 80 -12.29 8.98 12.35
C GLN A 80 -10.91 9.11 13.02
N TYR A 81 -9.89 9.59 12.29
CA TYR A 81 -8.54 9.82 12.83
C TYR A 81 -8.41 11.13 13.60
N ARG A 82 -9.46 11.97 13.70
CA ARG A 82 -9.41 13.30 14.36
C ARG A 82 -8.98 13.28 15.83
N GLY A 83 -9.14 12.15 16.52
CA GLY A 83 -8.72 11.98 17.92
C GLY A 83 -7.44 11.15 18.07
N SER A 84 -6.74 10.84 16.98
CA SER A 84 -5.52 10.04 16.99
C SER A 84 -4.28 10.94 17.00
N ASP A 85 -3.23 10.50 17.70
CA ASP A 85 -1.89 11.11 17.63
C ASP A 85 -1.13 10.70 16.34
N ALA A 86 -1.72 9.85 15.49
CA ALA A 86 -1.11 9.45 14.24
C ALA A 86 -1.07 10.62 13.23
N VAL A 87 0.13 10.93 12.73
CA VAL A 87 0.32 11.92 11.67
C VAL A 87 -0.42 11.43 10.42
N THR A 88 -1.43 12.19 9.99
CA THR A 88 -2.36 11.77 8.93
C THR A 88 -2.60 12.93 7.98
N ASP A 89 -2.28 12.75 6.70
CA ASP A 89 -2.57 13.69 5.62
C ASP A 89 -3.34 12.99 4.48
N LEU A 90 -4.10 13.77 3.70
CA LEU A 90 -4.83 13.30 2.53
C LEU A 90 -4.27 13.95 1.27
N PHE A 91 -3.78 13.13 0.35
CA PHE A 91 -3.35 13.54 -0.99
C PHE A 91 -4.36 13.05 -2.03
N GLU A 92 -4.87 13.96 -2.85
CA GLU A 92 -5.77 13.64 -3.95
C GLU A 92 -5.00 13.67 -5.27
N PHE A 93 -5.17 12.63 -6.10
CA PHE A 93 -4.60 12.54 -7.44
C PHE A 93 -5.75 12.48 -8.47
N PRO A 94 -6.24 13.63 -8.97
CA PRO A 94 -7.47 13.69 -9.76
C PRO A 94 -7.46 12.82 -11.01
N ASP A 95 -6.29 12.64 -11.61
CA ASP A 95 -6.11 11.88 -12.85
C ASP A 95 -5.86 10.37 -12.62
N ARG A 96 -5.97 9.88 -11.38
CA ARG A 96 -5.62 8.49 -11.02
C ARG A 96 -6.80 7.71 -10.49
N GLY A 97 -6.81 6.42 -10.83
CA GLY A 97 -7.84 5.46 -10.40
C GLY A 97 -7.43 4.61 -9.20
N HIS A 98 -8.21 3.57 -8.94
CA HIS A 98 -8.07 2.68 -7.78
C HIS A 98 -6.68 2.00 -7.67
N SER A 99 -6.01 1.79 -8.80
CA SER A 99 -4.69 1.12 -8.87
C SER A 99 -3.51 2.10 -8.92
N LEU A 100 -3.66 3.32 -8.38
CA LEU A 100 -2.64 4.37 -8.44
C LEU A 100 -1.25 3.96 -7.92
N THR A 101 -1.19 2.94 -7.06
CA THR A 101 0.06 2.44 -6.49
C THR A 101 0.83 1.50 -7.43
N ILE A 102 0.21 1.02 -8.51
CA ILE A 102 0.80 0.05 -9.45
C ILE A 102 0.59 0.42 -10.92
N ASP A 103 -0.19 1.45 -11.22
CA ASP A 103 -0.39 1.94 -12.58
C ASP A 103 0.86 2.63 -13.14
N SER A 104 0.80 3.06 -14.41
CA SER A 104 1.93 3.69 -15.11
C SER A 104 2.61 4.87 -14.40
N GLY A 105 1.95 5.52 -13.44
CA GLY A 105 2.50 6.66 -12.72
C GLY A 105 2.67 6.43 -11.22
N TRP A 106 2.76 5.17 -10.77
CA TRP A 106 3.09 4.80 -9.40
C TRP A 106 4.32 5.54 -8.84
N ARG A 107 5.29 5.88 -9.69
CA ARG A 107 6.50 6.63 -9.29
C ARG A 107 6.20 8.01 -8.72
N THR A 108 5.22 8.72 -9.28
CA THR A 108 4.79 10.03 -8.76
C THR A 108 4.22 9.86 -7.36
N VAL A 109 3.39 8.83 -7.16
CA VAL A 109 2.78 8.53 -5.86
C VAL A 109 3.87 8.15 -4.84
N ALA A 110 4.82 7.31 -5.22
CA ALA A 110 5.95 6.93 -4.36
C ALA A 110 6.79 8.15 -3.95
N GLY A 111 7.07 9.06 -4.89
CA GLY A 111 7.80 10.30 -4.62
C GLY A 111 7.07 11.21 -3.63
N GLU A 112 5.74 11.34 -3.74
CA GLU A 112 4.94 12.10 -2.78
C GLU A 112 4.97 11.47 -1.38
N CYS A 113 4.89 10.14 -1.28
CA CYS A 113 5.01 9.43 0.00
C CYS A 113 6.39 9.65 0.64
N LEU A 114 7.48 9.51 -0.12
CA LEU A 114 8.85 9.75 0.37
C LEU A 114 9.02 11.21 0.83
N SER A 115 8.57 12.16 0.01
CA SER A 115 8.62 13.59 0.34
C SER A 115 7.83 13.92 1.60
N TRP A 116 6.69 13.26 1.80
CA TRP A 116 5.89 13.42 3.00
C TRP A 116 6.60 12.85 4.23
N MET A 117 7.11 11.61 4.17
CA MET A 117 7.84 11.01 5.30
C MET A 117 9.04 11.85 5.71
N ALA A 118 9.80 12.36 4.74
CA ALA A 118 10.92 13.27 5.00
C ALA A 118 10.49 14.55 5.73
N LYS A 119 9.35 15.17 5.36
CA LYS A 119 8.79 16.34 6.07
C LYS A 119 8.39 16.02 7.51
N GLN A 120 7.93 14.79 7.76
CA GLN A 120 7.57 14.33 9.10
C GLN A 120 8.79 13.87 9.92
N SER A 121 10.00 13.91 9.35
CA SER A 121 11.22 13.36 9.96
C SER A 121 11.09 11.86 10.32
N LEU A 122 10.37 11.12 9.47
CA LEU A 122 10.14 9.68 9.59
C LEU A 122 11.13 8.87 8.75
#